data_AF-A0A371QBY9-F1
#
_entry.id   AF-A0A371QBY9-F1
#
_cell.length_a   1.000
_cell.length_b   1.000
_cell.length_c   1.000
_cell.angle_alpha   90.00
_cell.angle_beta   90.00
_cell.angle_gamma   90.00
#
_symmetry.space_group_name_H-M   'P 1'
#
loop_
_entity.id
_entity.type
_entity.pdbx_description
1 polymer ?
#
loop_
_entity_poly.entity_id
_entity_poly.type
_entity_poly.pdbx_seq_one_letter_code
_entity_poly.pdbx_strand_id
1 'polypeptide(L)'
;MSYHLHFRAVPEAEIRDDYTWLEEFMCDAWDDLPAECAAGIADSIDKDFSLVDNLYAAAATLGETKNGSGESGTWELPIFGGRPVYHPDHSQPPLLILTPEETRTAADFLIAAPFDTLWEAAGAKIRAPFFNWDEAEVKAIFVSHHTSLRAFYQQTASAGHAVIKMARY
;
A
#
# COMPACT_ATOMS: atom_id res chain seq x y z
N MET A 1 -10.64 -9.05 -15.95
CA MET A 1 -9.30 -8.54 -15.62
C MET A 1 -9.46 -7.73 -14.36
N SER A 2 -8.82 -8.18 -13.29
CA SER A 2 -8.84 -7.53 -12.00
C SER A 2 -7.49 -6.83 -11.84
N TYR A 3 -7.51 -5.60 -11.36
CA TYR A 3 -6.34 -4.75 -11.25
C TYR A 3 -5.86 -4.82 -9.82
N HIS A 4 -4.62 -5.19 -9.60
CA HIS A 4 -4.10 -5.38 -8.24
C HIS A 4 -2.90 -4.49 -7.98
N LEU A 5 -2.77 -4.04 -6.75
CA LEU A 5 -1.51 -3.56 -6.21
C LEU A 5 -0.95 -4.65 -5.31
N HIS A 6 0.16 -5.25 -5.75
CA HIS A 6 0.89 -6.29 -5.01
C HIS A 6 1.97 -5.65 -4.15
N PHE A 7 2.11 -6.11 -2.90
CA PHE A 7 3.14 -5.69 -1.95
C PHE A 7 3.99 -6.89 -1.57
N ARG A 8 5.32 -6.73 -1.55
CA ARG A 8 6.24 -7.80 -1.18
C ARG A 8 7.34 -7.30 -0.25
N ALA A 9 7.43 -7.92 0.93
CA ALA A 9 8.50 -7.70 1.90
C ALA A 9 9.80 -8.39 1.46
N VAL A 10 10.92 -7.66 1.48
CA VAL A 10 12.22 -8.18 1.03
C VAL A 10 13.36 -7.57 1.84
N PRO A 11 14.40 -8.34 2.23
CA PRO A 11 15.61 -7.75 2.81
C PRO A 11 16.24 -6.74 1.83
N GLU A 12 16.59 -5.55 2.30
CA GLU A 12 17.10 -4.47 1.43
C GLU A 12 18.33 -4.90 0.60
N ALA A 13 19.19 -5.73 1.18
CA ALA A 13 20.39 -6.25 0.51
C ALA A 13 20.11 -7.21 -0.65
N GLU A 14 18.89 -7.76 -0.76
CA GLU A 14 18.48 -8.65 -1.84
C GLU A 14 17.86 -7.89 -3.02
N ILE A 15 17.50 -6.61 -2.82
CA ILE A 15 16.89 -5.78 -3.85
C ILE A 15 17.93 -5.41 -4.91
N ARG A 16 17.57 -5.61 -6.17
CA ARG A 16 18.30 -5.04 -7.31
C ARG A 16 17.52 -3.88 -7.88
N ASP A 17 18.20 -2.75 -8.09
CA ASP A 17 17.61 -1.55 -8.67
C ASP A 17 17.52 -1.65 -10.20
N ASP A 18 16.85 -2.70 -10.68
CA ASP A 18 16.66 -3.04 -12.09
C ASP A 18 15.19 -3.43 -12.31
N TYR A 19 14.52 -2.73 -13.22
CA TYR A 19 13.09 -2.92 -13.45
C TYR A 19 12.76 -4.37 -13.84
N THR A 20 13.51 -4.95 -14.79
CA THR A 20 13.24 -6.29 -15.31
C THR A 20 13.35 -7.34 -14.21
N TRP A 21 14.41 -7.26 -13.39
CA TRP A 21 14.57 -8.15 -12.25
C TRP A 21 13.45 -8.01 -11.23
N LEU A 22 13.04 -6.77 -10.91
CA LEU A 22 11.97 -6.51 -9.95
C LEU A 22 10.61 -7.02 -10.48
N GLU A 23 10.35 -6.85 -11.77
CA GLU A 23 9.13 -7.35 -12.41
C GLU A 23 9.07 -8.88 -12.37
N GLU A 24 10.15 -9.57 -12.75
CA GLU A 24 10.25 -11.03 -12.65
C GLU A 24 10.06 -11.50 -11.20
N PHE A 25 10.77 -10.88 -10.25
CA PHE A 25 10.64 -11.18 -8.82
C PHE A 25 9.20 -11.04 -8.30
N MET A 26 8.53 -9.94 -8.67
CA MET A 26 7.15 -9.69 -8.26
C MET A 26 6.13 -10.58 -8.99
N CYS A 27 6.45 -11.07 -10.19
CA CYS A 27 5.63 -12.05 -10.91
C CYS A 27 5.73 -13.44 -10.29
N ASP A 28 6.94 -13.90 -9.95
CA ASP A 28 7.15 -15.19 -9.27
C ASP A 28 6.46 -15.19 -7.91
N ALA A 29 6.60 -14.11 -7.14
CA ALA A 29 5.89 -13.91 -5.87
C ALA A 29 4.37 -13.91 -6.04
N TRP A 30 3.86 -13.35 -7.13
CA TRP A 30 2.42 -13.34 -7.42
C TRP A 30 1.86 -14.76 -7.64
N ASP A 31 2.61 -15.63 -8.30
CA ASP A 31 2.19 -17.01 -8.55
C ASP A 31 2.07 -17.84 -7.25
N ASP A 32 2.78 -17.45 -6.18
CA ASP A 32 2.71 -18.04 -4.83
C ASP A 32 2.00 -17.13 -3.80
N LEU A 33 1.28 -16.10 -4.27
CA LEU A 33 0.69 -15.07 -3.41
C LEU A 33 -0.11 -15.62 -2.21
N PRO A 34 -0.95 -16.67 -2.34
CA PRO A 34 -1.66 -17.20 -1.18
C PRO A 34 -0.74 -17.72 -0.06
N ALA A 35 0.37 -18.37 -0.41
CA ALA A 35 1.33 -18.87 0.57
C ALA A 35 2.15 -17.73 1.17
N GLU A 36 2.52 -16.74 0.36
CA GLU A 36 3.27 -15.57 0.82
C GLU A 36 2.44 -14.64 1.72
N CYS A 37 1.15 -14.46 1.42
CA CYS A 37 0.21 -13.78 2.31
C CYS A 37 0.07 -14.56 3.64
N ALA A 38 -0.04 -15.89 3.59
CA ALA A 38 -0.11 -16.71 4.80
C ALA A 38 1.17 -16.64 5.65
N ALA A 39 2.32 -16.44 5.02
CA ALA A 39 3.59 -16.20 5.70
C ALA A 39 3.76 -14.74 6.18
N GLY A 40 2.86 -13.83 5.81
CA GLY A 40 2.91 -12.41 6.15
C GLY A 40 4.04 -11.66 5.45
N ILE A 41 4.49 -12.16 4.30
CA ILE A 41 5.59 -11.57 3.52
C ILE A 41 5.10 -10.92 2.22
N ALA A 42 3.83 -11.09 1.88
CA ALA A 42 3.14 -10.39 0.80
C ALA A 42 1.75 -9.92 1.25
N ASP A 43 1.19 -8.95 0.52
CA ASP A 43 -0.22 -8.57 0.58
C ASP A 43 -0.68 -8.07 -0.79
N SER A 44 -1.98 -7.99 -1.03
CA SER A 44 -2.51 -7.37 -2.24
C SER A 44 -3.84 -6.66 -2.00
N ILE A 45 -4.05 -5.56 -2.73
CA ILE A 45 -5.35 -4.89 -2.81
C ILE A 45 -5.80 -5.01 -4.26
N ASP A 46 -7.08 -5.37 -4.49
CA ASP A 46 -7.70 -5.33 -5.82
C ASP A 46 -7.87 -3.85 -6.26
N LYS A 47 -8.70 -3.58 -7.26
CA LYS A 47 -8.92 -2.28 -7.92
C LYS A 47 -9.22 -1.08 -7.00
N ASP A 48 -9.44 -1.32 -5.72
CA ASP A 48 -9.76 -0.32 -4.70
C ASP A 48 -8.52 0.37 -4.11
N PHE A 49 -7.29 0.00 -4.49
CA PHE A 49 -6.06 0.58 -3.93
C PHE A 49 -6.00 2.12 -4.01
N SER A 50 -6.48 2.73 -5.10
CA SER A 50 -6.56 4.20 -5.20
C SER A 50 -7.58 4.81 -4.24
N LEU A 51 -8.64 4.08 -3.90
CA LEU A 51 -9.61 4.52 -2.88
C LEU A 51 -9.07 4.31 -1.47
N VAL A 52 -8.25 3.29 -1.25
CA VAL A 52 -7.52 3.10 0.01
C VAL A 52 -6.50 4.22 0.23
N ASP A 53 -5.79 4.66 -0.82
CA ASP A 53 -4.92 5.84 -0.75
C ASP A 53 -5.72 7.11 -0.36
N ASN A 54 -6.87 7.34 -1.01
CA ASN A 54 -7.76 8.44 -0.65
C ASN A 54 -8.29 8.36 0.80
N LEU A 55 -8.49 7.15 1.33
CA LEU A 55 -8.84 6.94 2.73
C LEU A 55 -7.69 7.41 3.63
N TYR A 56 -6.43 7.07 3.32
CA TYR A 56 -5.27 7.50 4.09
C TYR A 56 -4.98 9.00 3.96
N ALA A 57 -5.23 9.59 2.79
CA ALA A 57 -5.15 11.04 2.57
C ALA A 57 -6.05 11.84 3.52
N ALA A 58 -7.12 11.23 4.06
CA ALA A 58 -7.96 11.85 5.07
C ALA A 58 -7.18 12.23 6.34
N ALA A 59 -6.13 11.48 6.70
CA ALA A 59 -5.26 11.78 7.84
C ALA A 59 -4.56 13.15 7.70
N ALA A 60 -4.22 13.56 6.47
CA ALA A 60 -3.63 14.88 6.22
C ALA A 60 -4.59 16.02 6.60
N THR A 61 -5.91 15.78 6.45
CA THR A 61 -6.94 16.75 6.82
C THR A 61 -7.25 16.77 8.32
N LEU A 62 -6.95 15.68 9.02
CA LEU A 62 -7.10 15.53 10.47
C LEU A 62 -5.94 16.15 11.27
N GLY A 63 -4.91 16.65 10.58
CA GLY A 63 -3.84 17.45 11.18
C GLY A 63 -2.59 16.67 11.61
N GLU A 64 -2.47 15.39 11.24
CA GLU A 64 -1.39 14.52 11.73
C GLU A 64 -0.06 14.66 10.98
N THR A 65 0.01 15.36 9.85
CA THR A 65 1.29 15.58 9.14
C THR A 65 1.35 16.94 8.46
N LYS A 66 1.64 18.00 9.23
CA LYS A 66 2.29 19.20 8.68
C LYS A 66 3.75 19.22 9.14
N ASN A 67 4.56 18.33 8.58
CA ASN A 67 5.97 18.66 8.47
C ASN A 67 6.07 19.69 7.34
N GLY A 68 6.41 20.92 7.70
CA GLY A 68 6.30 22.12 6.85
C GLY A 68 7.31 22.22 5.69
N SER A 69 7.78 21.11 5.14
CA SER A 69 8.49 21.04 3.86
C SER A 69 7.59 20.32 2.87
N GLY A 70 7.68 20.60 1.56
CA GLY A 70 6.92 19.91 0.52
C GLY A 70 7.31 18.43 0.33
N GLU A 71 7.56 17.71 1.43
CA GLU A 71 7.77 16.28 1.50
C GLU A 71 6.42 15.57 1.45
N SER A 72 6.38 14.47 0.68
CA SER A 72 5.29 13.49 0.64
C SER A 72 4.84 13.16 2.07
N GLY A 73 3.54 13.26 2.34
CA GLY A 73 3.01 12.96 3.67
C GLY A 73 3.17 11.47 4.00
N THR A 74 3.39 11.12 5.27
CA THR A 74 3.56 9.70 5.68
C THR A 74 2.38 8.81 5.28
N TRP A 75 1.21 9.41 5.05
CA TRP A 75 0.00 8.75 4.57
C TRP A 75 0.09 8.23 3.14
N GLU A 76 1.00 8.75 2.31
CA GLU A 76 1.23 8.28 0.93
C GLU A 76 2.02 6.97 0.94
N LEU A 77 2.91 6.79 1.94
CA LEU A 77 3.83 5.65 2.01
C LEU A 77 3.16 4.28 1.90
N PRO A 78 1.99 3.99 2.49
CA PRO A 78 1.38 2.67 2.37
C PRO A 78 1.01 2.27 0.95
N ILE A 79 0.55 3.20 0.10
CA ILE A 79 0.03 2.89 -1.25
C ILE A 79 1.00 3.39 -2.31
N PHE A 80 1.05 4.69 -2.58
CA PHE A 80 1.82 5.25 -3.72
C PHE A 80 3.18 5.87 -3.36
N GLY A 81 3.55 5.91 -2.09
CA GLY A 81 4.84 6.41 -1.66
C GLY A 81 5.99 5.41 -1.86
N GLY A 82 7.21 5.93 -1.73
CA GLY A 82 8.46 5.23 -2.02
C GLY A 82 9.11 5.71 -3.31
N ARG A 83 10.34 5.25 -3.55
CA ARG A 83 11.10 5.60 -4.74
C ARG A 83 10.58 4.80 -5.96
N PRO A 84 10.26 5.47 -7.08
CA PRO A 84 9.85 4.77 -8.29
C PRO A 84 11.04 4.15 -9.04
N VAL A 85 10.81 2.97 -9.61
CA VAL A 85 11.67 2.31 -10.62
C VAL A 85 10.85 2.16 -11.90
N TYR A 86 11.26 2.87 -12.94
CA TYR A 86 10.51 2.96 -14.20
C TYR A 86 10.92 1.87 -15.19
N HIS A 87 9.95 1.37 -15.94
CA HIS A 87 10.24 0.59 -17.14
C HIS A 87 11.05 1.47 -18.12
N PRO A 88 12.09 0.95 -18.80
CA PRO A 88 12.97 1.76 -19.66
C PRO A 88 12.28 2.63 -20.72
N ASP A 89 11.11 2.21 -21.20
CA ASP A 89 10.29 2.94 -22.19
C ASP A 89 9.05 3.64 -21.60
N HIS A 90 8.85 3.58 -20.28
CA HIS A 90 7.70 4.13 -19.56
C HIS A 90 6.32 3.61 -20.04
N SER A 91 6.26 2.43 -20.66
CA SER A 91 5.01 1.80 -21.10
C SER A 91 4.16 1.23 -19.96
N GLN A 92 4.77 0.99 -18.80
CA GLN A 92 4.12 0.42 -17.61
C GLN A 92 4.17 1.39 -16.42
N PRO A 93 3.24 1.28 -15.46
CA PRO A 93 3.37 1.96 -14.18
C PRO A 93 4.72 1.60 -13.51
N PRO A 94 5.36 2.54 -12.80
CA PRO A 94 6.59 2.23 -12.08
C PRO A 94 6.32 1.22 -10.96
N LEU A 95 7.32 0.39 -10.67
CA LEU A 95 7.38 -0.26 -9.36
C LEU A 95 7.79 0.77 -8.31
N LEU A 96 7.35 0.57 -7.08
CA LEU A 96 7.71 1.45 -5.96
C LEU A 96 8.50 0.66 -4.93
N ILE A 97 9.56 1.27 -4.41
CA ILE A 97 10.39 0.68 -3.36
C ILE A 97 10.35 1.59 -2.14
N LEU A 98 9.94 1.02 -1.00
CA LEU A 98 10.16 1.61 0.31
C LEU A 98 11.43 1.02 0.91
N THR A 99 12.30 1.87 1.42
CA THR A 99 13.40 1.47 2.31
C THR A 99 12.86 0.87 3.62
N PRO A 100 13.69 0.18 4.43
CA PRO A 100 13.26 -0.28 5.75
C PRO A 100 12.80 0.85 6.68
N GLU A 101 13.37 2.05 6.55
CA GLU A 101 12.97 3.24 7.33
C GLU A 101 11.60 3.77 6.91
N GLU A 102 11.36 3.91 5.60
CA GLU A 102 10.05 4.32 5.08
C GLU A 102 8.98 3.26 5.39
N THR A 103 9.35 1.98 5.36
CA THR A 103 8.45 0.88 5.75
C THR A 103 8.04 0.97 7.21
N ARG A 104 8.97 1.32 8.11
CA ARG A 104 8.65 1.58 9.52
C ARG A 104 7.73 2.78 9.66
N THR A 105 8.02 3.87 8.93
CA THR A 105 7.17 5.07 8.93
C THR A 105 5.75 4.77 8.45
N ALA A 106 5.60 3.95 7.41
CA ALA A 106 4.30 3.48 6.93
C ALA A 106 3.56 2.64 7.98
N ALA A 107 4.27 1.73 8.66
CA ALA A 107 3.70 0.93 9.74
C ALA A 107 3.22 1.80 10.91
N ASP A 108 4.04 2.77 11.34
CA ASP A 108 3.72 3.70 12.42
C ASP A 108 2.49 4.56 12.06
N PHE A 109 2.41 5.04 10.82
CA PHE A 109 1.22 5.73 10.30
C PHE A 109 -0.03 4.86 10.38
N LEU A 110 0.02 3.62 9.88
CA LEU A 110 -1.14 2.71 9.89
C LEU A 110 -1.58 2.31 11.31
N ILE A 111 -0.66 2.34 12.29
CA ILE A 111 -0.99 2.16 13.71
C ILE A 111 -1.69 3.40 14.27
N ALA A 112 -1.17 4.58 13.92
CA ALA A 112 -1.62 5.86 14.46
C ALA A 112 -2.95 6.34 13.86
N ALA A 113 -3.37 5.80 12.70
CA ALA A 113 -4.58 6.18 11.99
C ALA A 113 -5.69 5.11 12.12
N PRO A 114 -6.59 5.18 13.13
CA PRO A 114 -7.68 4.24 13.28
C PRO A 114 -8.64 4.28 12.09
N PHE A 115 -9.04 3.10 11.62
CA PHE A 115 -9.96 2.98 10.49
C PHE A 115 -11.24 3.82 10.64
N ASP A 116 -11.89 3.76 11.81
CA ASP A 116 -13.16 4.46 12.01
C ASP A 116 -12.99 5.98 11.89
N THR A 117 -11.87 6.54 12.36
CA THR A 117 -11.56 7.96 12.22
C THR A 117 -11.32 8.35 10.75
N LEU A 118 -10.60 7.53 10.00
CA LEU A 118 -10.41 7.74 8.56
C LEU A 118 -11.74 7.65 7.81
N TRP A 119 -12.58 6.67 8.18
CA TRP A 119 -13.88 6.45 7.56
C TRP A 119 -14.87 7.58 7.85
N GLU A 120 -14.90 8.12 9.06
CA GLU A 120 -15.71 9.30 9.40
C GLU A 120 -15.33 10.51 8.53
N ALA A 121 -14.03 10.69 8.26
CA ALA A 121 -13.54 11.82 7.47
C ALA A 121 -13.74 11.68 5.95
N ALA A 122 -13.59 10.47 5.40
CA ALA A 122 -13.56 10.25 3.94
C ALA A 122 -14.61 9.27 3.40
N GLY A 123 -15.31 8.53 4.26
CA GLY A 123 -16.23 7.44 3.89
C GLY A 123 -17.31 7.87 2.90
N ALA A 124 -17.87 9.07 3.04
CA ALA A 124 -18.86 9.60 2.10
C ALA A 124 -18.31 9.75 0.67
N LYS A 125 -17.04 10.18 0.52
CA LYS A 125 -16.39 10.30 -0.79
C LYS A 125 -16.00 8.94 -1.36
N ILE A 126 -15.46 8.06 -0.50
CA ILE A 126 -15.08 6.69 -0.86
C ILE A 126 -16.28 5.88 -1.36
N ARG A 127 -17.46 6.13 -0.80
CA ARG A 127 -18.70 5.46 -1.18
C ARG A 127 -19.36 5.98 -2.45
N ALA A 128 -18.99 7.16 -2.95
CA ALA A 128 -19.66 7.75 -4.11
C ALA A 128 -19.68 6.81 -5.36
N PRO A 129 -18.61 6.07 -5.68
CA PRO A 129 -18.61 5.07 -6.76
C PRO A 129 -19.52 3.86 -6.48
N PHE A 130 -19.85 3.59 -5.21
CA PHE A 130 -20.63 2.45 -4.75
C PHE A 130 -22.07 2.82 -4.37
N PHE A 131 -22.66 3.86 -5.01
CA PHE A 131 -23.95 4.43 -4.62
C PHE A 131 -25.14 3.43 -4.55
N ASN A 132 -25.02 2.27 -5.20
CA ASN A 132 -26.02 1.20 -5.20
C ASN A 132 -25.75 0.08 -4.18
N TRP A 133 -24.65 0.15 -3.44
CA TRP A 133 -24.24 -0.88 -2.49
C TRP A 133 -24.59 -0.46 -1.06
N ASP A 134 -24.76 -1.46 -0.18
CA ASP A 134 -24.94 -1.21 1.23
C ASP A 134 -23.69 -0.58 1.84
N GLU A 135 -23.87 0.38 2.76
CA GLU A 135 -22.75 1.05 3.41
C GLU A 135 -21.86 0.08 4.19
N ALA A 136 -22.47 -0.87 4.90
CA ALA A 136 -21.72 -1.81 5.74
C ALA A 136 -20.91 -2.77 4.87
N GLU A 137 -21.43 -3.17 3.71
CA GLU A 137 -20.70 -3.99 2.73
C GLU A 137 -19.46 -3.25 2.20
N VAL A 138 -19.62 -1.99 1.78
CA VAL A 138 -18.47 -1.18 1.31
C VAL A 138 -17.50 -0.96 2.46
N LYS A 139 -17.97 -0.56 3.64
CA LYS A 139 -17.11 -0.35 4.82
C LYS A 139 -16.31 -1.61 5.15
N ALA A 140 -16.91 -2.80 5.07
CA ALA A 140 -16.24 -4.08 5.35
C ALA A 140 -15.06 -4.35 4.40
N ILE A 141 -15.18 -4.00 3.12
CA ILE A 141 -14.07 -4.10 2.15
C ILE A 141 -12.88 -3.25 2.60
N PHE A 142 -13.12 -1.98 2.93
CA PHE A 142 -12.06 -1.07 3.35
C PHE A 142 -11.47 -1.42 4.74
N VAL A 143 -12.29 -1.92 5.67
CA VAL A 143 -11.80 -2.48 6.95
C VAL A 143 -10.84 -3.63 6.68
N SER A 144 -11.18 -4.53 5.76
CA SER A 144 -10.36 -5.68 5.39
C SER A 144 -9.00 -5.21 4.86
N HIS A 145 -8.99 -4.30 3.89
CA HIS A 145 -7.75 -3.75 3.32
C HIS A 145 -6.89 -3.05 4.36
N HIS A 146 -7.47 -2.19 5.19
CA HIS A 146 -6.71 -1.49 6.23
C HIS A 146 -6.12 -2.46 7.26
N THR A 147 -6.89 -3.48 7.67
CA THR A 147 -6.44 -4.47 8.65
C THR A 147 -5.29 -5.32 8.09
N SER A 148 -5.44 -5.78 6.84
CA SER A 148 -4.41 -6.58 6.15
C SER A 148 -3.11 -5.78 5.98
N LEU A 149 -3.20 -4.57 5.41
CA LEU A 149 -2.03 -3.71 5.22
C LEU A 149 -1.34 -3.38 6.53
N ARG A 150 -2.11 -3.06 7.58
CA ARG A 150 -1.54 -2.79 8.90
C ARG A 150 -0.74 -3.99 9.40
N ALA A 151 -1.29 -5.20 9.32
CA ALA A 151 -0.59 -6.41 9.74
C ALA A 151 0.68 -6.65 8.91
N PHE A 152 0.59 -6.54 7.58
CA PHE A 152 1.71 -6.68 6.65
C PHE A 152 2.84 -5.70 6.95
N TYR A 153 2.54 -4.39 7.05
CA TYR A 153 3.56 -3.38 7.31
C TYR A 153 4.18 -3.51 8.70
N GLN A 154 3.40 -3.87 9.72
CA GLN A 154 3.91 -4.12 11.07
C GLN A 154 4.91 -5.29 11.10
N GLN A 155 4.56 -6.41 10.45
CA GLN A 155 5.44 -7.56 10.36
C GLN A 155 6.72 -7.23 9.58
N THR A 156 6.57 -6.56 8.44
CA THR A 156 7.69 -6.16 7.58
C THR A 156 8.65 -5.20 8.29
N ALA A 157 8.11 -4.18 8.98
CA ALA A 157 8.91 -3.24 9.75
C ALA A 157 9.65 -3.92 10.92
N SER A 158 9.00 -4.90 11.57
CA SER A 158 9.62 -5.69 12.66
C SER A 158 10.78 -6.56 12.16
N ALA A 159 10.69 -7.05 10.92
CA ALA A 159 11.77 -7.78 10.26
C ALA A 159 12.89 -6.87 9.71
N GLY A 160 12.70 -5.55 9.71
CA GLY A 160 13.66 -4.60 9.11
C GLY A 160 13.75 -4.73 7.60
N HIS A 161 12.67 -5.18 6.95
CA HIS A 161 12.60 -5.38 5.51
C HIS A 161 12.11 -4.12 4.79
N ALA A 162 12.48 -4.02 3.52
CA ALA A 162 11.92 -3.09 2.55
C ALA A 162 10.64 -3.66 1.93
N VAL A 163 9.89 -2.82 1.22
CA VAL A 163 8.67 -3.22 0.48
C VAL A 163 8.82 -2.85 -0.99
N ILE A 164 8.58 -3.82 -1.87
CA ILE A 164 8.37 -3.58 -3.30
C ILE A 164 6.86 -3.59 -3.58
N LYS A 165 6.41 -2.68 -4.44
CA LYS A 165 5.02 -2.60 -4.89
C LYS A 165 4.94 -2.64 -6.41
N MET A 166 3.97 -3.39 -6.92
CA MET A 166 3.75 -3.51 -8.37
C MET A 166 2.26 -3.47 -8.67
N ALA A 167 1.85 -2.52 -9.53
CA ALA A 167 0.52 -2.51 -10.11
C ALA A 167 0.45 -3.56 -11.24
N ARG A 168 -0.58 -4.40 -11.23
CA ARG A 168 -0.82 -5.47 -12.20
C ARG A 168 -2.23 -5.41 -12.78
N TYR A 169 -2.35 -5.90 -14.02
CA TYR A 169 -3.56 -5.89 -14.86
C TYR A 169 -4.07 -7.30 -15.17
#